data_AF-A0A536LFX7-F1
#
_entry.id   AF-A0A536LFX7-F1
#
_cell.length_a   1.000
_cell.length_b   1.000
_cell.length_c   1.000
_cell.angle_alpha   90.00
_cell.angle_beta   90.00
_cell.angle_gamma   90.00
#
_symmetry.space_group_name_H-M   'P 1'
#
loop_
_entity.id
_entity.type
_entity.pdbx_description
1 polymer ?
#
loop_
_entity_poly.entity_id
_entity_poly.type
_entity_poly.pdbx_seq_one_letter_code
_entity_poly.pdbx_strand_id
1 'polypeptide(L)'
;MVTDVATVSPSRFVQLLADEQRWRLLQELVRSDRKVSELTELVGRPQNLVSYHLASLRNAGIVSARRSSADRRDTYYRIEMRRCADLLCGVGSALQPGLRLDVAPRTLDGRPPRRRPIVLFLCTGNSARSQMAEALLEHHSGATIRARSAGSHPKPLHPNAVRVMAESGIDISTRTTKHMDRFRQTRFDRVITL
;
A
#
# COMPACT_ATOMS: atom_id res chain seq x y z
N MET A 1 2.41 13.26 18.15
CA MET A 1 3.86 13.08 18.39
C MET A 1 4.53 12.84 17.05
N VAL A 2 5.20 13.88 16.54
CA VAL A 2 6.03 13.78 15.34
C VAL A 2 7.28 13.03 15.75
N THR A 3 7.42 11.78 15.32
CA THR A 3 8.66 11.02 15.51
C THR A 3 9.74 11.76 14.74
N ASP A 4 10.72 12.28 15.45
CA ASP A 4 11.94 12.86 14.89
C ASP A 4 12.63 11.78 14.05
N VAL A 5 12.45 11.84 12.73
CA VAL A 5 13.04 10.86 11.82
C VAL A 5 14.48 11.30 11.61
N ALA A 6 15.40 10.69 12.35
CA ALA A 6 16.84 10.90 12.23
C ALA A 6 17.24 11.15 10.77
N THR A 7 17.84 12.31 10.50
CA THR A 7 18.27 12.73 9.17
C THR A 7 19.40 11.82 8.70
N VAL A 8 19.06 10.80 7.91
CA VAL A 8 20.04 9.89 7.33
C VAL A 8 20.76 10.60 6.19
N SER A 9 22.08 10.61 6.21
CA SER A 9 22.86 11.16 5.10
C SER A 9 22.74 10.27 3.85
N PRO A 10 22.90 10.82 2.64
CA PRO A 10 22.87 10.02 1.42
C PRO A 10 23.90 8.88 1.41
N SER A 11 25.12 9.11 1.91
CA SER A 11 26.15 8.06 2.01
C SER A 11 25.74 6.94 2.97
N ARG A 12 25.10 7.28 4.10
CA ARG A 12 24.60 6.29 5.05
C ARG A 12 23.44 5.48 4.47
N PHE A 13 22.59 6.11 3.65
CA PHE A 13 21.55 5.40 2.91
C PHE A 13 22.14 4.34 1.99
N VAL A 14 23.17 4.65 1.20
CA VAL A 14 23.86 3.67 0.34
C VAL A 14 24.47 2.53 1.17
N GLN A 15 25.16 2.84 2.27
CA GLN A 15 25.73 1.81 3.15
C GLN A 15 24.67 0.87 3.75
N LEU A 16 23.50 1.42 4.09
CA LEU A 16 22.39 0.60 4.57
C LEU A 16 21.91 -0.34 3.46
N LEU A 17 21.73 0.17 2.25
CA LEU A 17 21.24 -0.64 1.13
C LEU A 17 22.25 -1.64 0.58
N ALA A 18 23.55 -1.46 0.85
CA ALA A 18 24.61 -2.36 0.40
C ALA A 18 24.57 -3.75 1.06
N ASP A 19 23.83 -3.91 2.16
CA ASP A 19 23.61 -5.23 2.78
C ASP A 19 22.55 -6.02 2.00
N GLU A 20 22.93 -7.21 1.55
CA GLU A 20 22.09 -8.06 0.70
C GLU A 20 20.76 -8.43 1.35
N GLN A 21 20.74 -8.64 2.67
CA GLN A 21 19.50 -9.01 3.38
C GLN A 21 18.57 -7.81 3.50
N ARG A 22 19.09 -6.61 3.80
CA ARG A 22 18.29 -5.37 3.77
C ARG A 22 17.73 -5.11 2.38
N TRP A 23 18.53 -5.32 1.33
CA TRP A 23 18.07 -5.17 -0.05
C TRP A 23 16.92 -6.12 -0.38
N ARG A 24 17.04 -7.42 -0.06
CA ARG A 24 15.98 -8.42 -0.27
C ARG A 24 14.70 -8.08 0.51
N LEU A 25 14.82 -7.64 1.75
CA LEU A 25 13.66 -7.19 2.55
C LEU A 25 12.93 -6.02 1.86
N LEU A 26 13.66 -5.05 1.34
CA LEU A 26 13.05 -3.91 0.64
C LEU A 26 12.39 -4.33 -0.67
N GLN A 27 12.98 -5.26 -1.44
CA GLN A 27 12.33 -5.82 -2.64
C GLN A 27 10.97 -6.44 -2.32
N GLU A 28 10.87 -7.16 -1.20
CA GLU A 28 9.58 -7.71 -0.75
C GLU A 28 8.61 -6.65 -0.25
N LEU A 29 9.09 -5.61 0.43
CA LEU A 29 8.27 -4.50 0.93
C LEU A 29 7.80 -3.54 -0.16
N VAL A 30 8.49 -3.49 -1.31
CA VAL A 30 8.01 -2.76 -2.50
C VAL A 30 6.77 -3.42 -3.10
N ARG A 31 6.61 -4.74 -2.93
CA ARG A 31 5.48 -5.51 -3.48
C ARG A 31 4.24 -5.40 -2.60
N SER A 32 4.40 -5.45 -1.28
CA SER A 32 3.31 -5.26 -0.32
C SER A 32 3.83 -4.86 1.05
N ASP A 33 2.94 -4.34 1.89
CA ASP A 33 3.19 -4.28 3.33
C ASP A 33 3.25 -5.72 3.87
N ARG A 34 4.18 -6.03 4.78
CA ARG A 34 4.39 -7.41 5.29
C ARG A 34 4.71 -7.43 6.78
N LYS A 35 4.36 -8.53 7.44
CA LYS A 35 4.76 -8.84 8.82
C LYS A 35 6.17 -9.43 8.85
N VAL A 36 6.76 -9.46 10.05
CA VAL A 36 8.08 -10.08 10.27
C VAL A 36 8.07 -11.57 9.94
N SER A 37 7.02 -12.30 10.29
CA SER A 37 6.91 -13.74 10.00
C SER A 37 6.90 -14.01 8.49
N GLU A 38 6.11 -13.26 7.72
CA GLU A 38 6.07 -13.37 6.25
C GLU A 38 7.44 -13.06 5.63
N LEU A 39 8.14 -12.04 6.12
CA LEU A 39 9.49 -11.69 5.64
C LEU A 39 10.53 -12.75 6.00
N THR A 40 10.40 -13.37 7.17
CA THR A 40 11.25 -14.49 7.63
C THR A 40 11.13 -15.66 6.67
N GLU A 41 9.90 -16.03 6.30
CA GLU A 41 9.60 -17.09 5.34
C GLU A 41 10.13 -16.76 3.94
N LEU A 42 9.83 -15.55 3.42
CA LEU A 42 10.19 -15.15 2.05
C LEU A 42 11.70 -14.96 1.84
N VAL A 43 12.40 -14.42 2.84
CA VAL A 43 13.86 -14.21 2.74
C VAL A 43 14.63 -15.46 3.14
N GLY A 44 14.00 -16.39 3.87
CA GLY A 44 14.63 -17.63 4.34
C GLY A 44 15.66 -17.38 5.44
N ARG A 45 15.39 -16.42 6.33
CA ARG A 45 16.31 -16.02 7.41
C ARG A 45 15.63 -16.06 8.76
N PRO A 46 16.37 -16.30 9.86
CA PRO A 46 15.80 -16.29 11.20
C PRO A 46 15.16 -14.95 11.58
N GLN A 47 14.07 -15.02 12.36
CA GLN A 47 13.27 -13.85 12.74
C GLN A 47 14.06 -12.78 13.49
N ASN A 48 15.03 -13.17 14.33
CA ASN A 48 15.89 -12.23 15.06
C ASN A 48 16.70 -11.35 14.10
N LEU A 49 17.29 -11.94 13.05
CA LEU A 49 18.07 -11.24 12.05
C LEU A 49 17.19 -10.32 11.19
N VAL A 50 16.02 -10.81 10.77
CA VAL A 50 15.04 -9.99 10.05
C VAL A 50 14.61 -8.78 10.88
N SER A 51 14.31 -9.00 12.17
CA SER A 51 13.92 -7.92 13.10
C SER A 51 15.04 -6.90 13.29
N TYR A 52 16.29 -7.35 13.38
CA TYR A 52 17.47 -6.47 13.45
C TYR A 52 17.58 -5.57 12.21
N HIS A 53 17.48 -6.15 11.02
CA HIS A 53 17.53 -5.38 9.77
C HIS A 53 16.35 -4.42 9.63
N LEU A 54 15.13 -4.83 9.98
CA LEU A 54 13.95 -3.97 9.98
C LEU A 54 14.08 -2.81 10.98
N ALA A 55 14.65 -3.06 12.16
CA ALA A 55 14.92 -2.00 13.13
C ALA A 55 15.94 -0.98 12.58
N SER A 56 17.02 -1.47 11.95
CA SER A 56 18.01 -0.61 11.30
C SER A 56 17.38 0.26 10.20
N LEU A 57 16.57 -0.33 9.32
CA LEU A 57 15.84 0.38 8.26
C LEU A 57 14.82 1.37 8.81
N ARG A 58 14.14 1.02 9.91
CA ARG A 58 13.12 1.88 10.56
C ARG A 58 13.75 3.07 11.26
N ASN A 59 14.85 2.85 11.98
CA ASN A 59 15.61 3.94 12.63
C ASN A 59 16.18 4.89 11.56
N ALA A 60 16.53 4.33 10.40
CA ALA A 60 16.92 5.10 9.24
C ALA A 60 15.74 5.68 8.46
N GLY A 61 14.48 5.52 8.92
CA GLY A 61 13.23 5.96 8.30
C GLY A 61 13.03 5.55 6.84
N ILE A 62 13.65 4.45 6.43
CA ILE A 62 13.47 3.83 5.09
C ILE A 62 12.17 3.02 5.09
N VAL A 63 11.81 2.47 6.25
CA VAL A 63 10.54 1.75 6.47
C VAL A 63 9.80 2.32 7.66
N SER A 64 8.48 2.24 7.64
CA SER A 64 7.62 2.49 8.79
C SER A 64 6.94 1.19 9.25
N ALA A 65 6.47 1.18 10.48
CA ALA A 65 5.74 0.06 11.06
C ALA A 65 4.37 0.54 11.55
N ARG A 66 3.33 -0.22 11.25
CA ARG A 66 1.95 0.07 11.66
C ARG A 66 1.30 -1.19 12.24
N ARG A 67 0.60 -1.05 13.37
CA ARG A 67 -0.22 -2.14 13.91
C ARG A 67 -1.51 -2.30 13.10
N SER A 68 -1.94 -3.55 12.93
CA SER A 68 -3.23 -3.93 12.36
C SER A 68 -4.36 -3.11 12.99
N SER A 69 -5.21 -2.50 12.16
CA SER A 69 -6.37 -1.75 12.66
C SER A 69 -7.57 -2.63 13.02
N ALA A 70 -7.58 -3.89 12.57
CA ALA A 70 -8.69 -4.82 12.80
C ALA A 70 -8.64 -5.45 14.20
N ASP A 71 -7.44 -5.83 14.66
CA ASP A 71 -7.26 -6.59 15.90
C ASP A 71 -6.00 -6.19 16.71
N ARG A 72 -5.17 -5.27 16.18
CA ARG A 72 -3.87 -4.84 16.74
C ARG A 72 -2.85 -5.96 17.04
N ARG A 73 -3.10 -7.20 16.62
CA ARG A 73 -2.23 -8.36 16.91
C ARG A 73 -0.96 -8.33 16.07
N ASP A 74 -1.10 -7.91 14.82
CA ASP A 74 -0.02 -7.91 13.85
C ASP A 74 0.59 -6.53 13.63
N THR A 75 1.90 -6.49 13.37
CA THR A 75 2.61 -5.29 12.93
C THR A 75 3.10 -5.48 11.51
N TYR A 76 2.67 -4.59 10.61
CA TYR A 76 3.06 -4.56 9.22
C TYR A 76 4.12 -3.49 8.99
N TYR A 77 5.13 -3.84 8.21
CA TYR A 77 6.17 -2.92 7.74
C TYR A 77 5.82 -2.45 6.33
N ARG A 78 6.08 -1.18 6.05
CA ARG A 78 5.93 -0.54 4.75
C ARG A 78 7.20 0.23 4.42
N ILE A 79 7.56 0.27 3.14
CA ILE A 79 8.64 1.11 2.64
C ILE A 79 8.19 2.56 2.40
N GLU A 80 8.99 3.52 2.86
CA GLU A 80 8.75 4.96 2.71
C GLU A 80 9.31 5.47 1.37
N MET A 81 8.55 5.24 0.30
CA MET A 81 8.96 5.52 -1.09
C MET A 81 9.46 6.94 -1.34
N ARG A 82 8.78 7.95 -0.79
CA ARG A 82 9.18 9.36 -0.98
C ARG A 82 10.55 9.61 -0.37
N ARG A 83 10.75 9.15 0.87
CA ARG A 83 12.01 9.32 1.58
C ARG A 83 13.16 8.58 0.90
N CYS A 84 12.90 7.39 0.36
CA CYS A 84 13.88 6.66 -0.45
C CYS A 84 14.26 7.44 -1.72
N ALA A 85 13.29 8.03 -2.41
CA ALA A 85 13.54 8.85 -3.59
C ALA A 85 14.38 10.09 -3.26
N ASP A 86 14.02 10.82 -2.19
CA ASP A 86 14.75 12.01 -1.75
C ASP A 86 16.21 11.67 -1.39
N LEU A 87 16.42 10.56 -0.68
CA LEU A 87 17.76 10.07 -0.34
C LEU A 87 18.56 9.67 -1.58
N LEU A 88 17.93 9.00 -2.55
CA LEU A 88 18.58 8.62 -3.81
C LEU A 88 19.00 9.85 -4.63
N CYS A 89 18.14 10.87 -4.74
CA CYS A 89 18.49 12.16 -5.34
C CYS A 89 19.66 12.85 -4.59
N GLY A 90 19.64 12.76 -3.26
CA GLY A 90 20.71 13.25 -2.40
C GLY A 90 22.04 12.56 -2.66
N VAL A 91 22.05 11.26 -3.00
CA VAL A 91 23.29 10.51 -3.31
C VAL A 91 23.95 11.08 -4.55
N GLY A 92 23.19 11.28 -5.63
CA GLY A 92 23.70 11.86 -6.87
C GLY A 92 24.31 13.24 -6.63
N SER A 93 23.56 14.11 -5.96
CA SER A 93 24.02 15.48 -5.62
C SER A 93 25.28 15.49 -4.75
N ALA A 94 25.40 14.55 -3.81
CA ALA A 94 26.55 14.46 -2.91
C ALA A 94 27.82 13.91 -3.59
N LEU A 95 27.67 13.05 -4.60
CA LEU A 95 28.80 12.49 -5.35
C LEU A 95 29.33 13.45 -6.40
N GLN A 96 28.44 13.99 -7.24
CA GLN A 96 28.81 14.90 -8.32
C GLN A 96 27.57 15.70 -8.76
N PRO A 97 27.65 17.03 -8.89
CA PRO A 97 26.49 17.84 -9.26
C PRO A 97 25.79 17.43 -10.58
N GLY A 98 26.52 16.90 -11.56
CA GLY A 98 25.97 16.38 -12.82
C GLY A 98 25.30 15.00 -12.72
N LEU A 99 25.48 14.26 -11.62
CA LEU A 99 24.77 13.02 -11.29
C LEU A 99 23.48 13.29 -10.51
N ARG A 100 23.11 14.56 -10.33
CA ARG A 100 21.86 14.95 -9.71
C ARG A 100 20.69 14.32 -10.49
N LEU A 101 20.05 13.36 -9.85
CA LEU A 101 18.78 12.83 -10.31
C LEU A 101 17.72 13.86 -9.96
N ASP A 102 17.30 14.66 -10.93
CA ASP A 102 16.04 15.39 -10.80
C ASP A 102 14.91 14.37 -10.91
N VAL A 103 14.48 13.85 -9.76
CA VAL A 103 13.10 13.35 -9.66
C VAL A 103 12.27 14.60 -9.82
N ALA A 104 11.89 14.91 -11.06
CA ALA A 104 11.00 16.02 -11.35
C ALA A 104 9.89 15.94 -10.30
N PRO A 105 9.65 17.01 -9.51
CA PRO A 105 8.44 17.04 -8.71
C PRO A 105 7.36 16.65 -9.69
N ARG A 106 6.58 15.62 -9.39
CA ARG A 106 5.36 15.37 -10.16
C ARG A 106 4.52 16.63 -9.92
N THR A 107 4.74 17.62 -10.76
CA THR A 107 4.20 18.96 -10.61
C THR A 107 2.70 18.78 -10.56
N LEU A 108 2.10 19.41 -9.57
CA LEU A 108 0.65 19.50 -9.47
C LEU A 108 0.07 20.27 -10.69
N ASP A 109 0.92 21.00 -11.43
CA ASP A 109 0.51 22.02 -12.41
C ASP A 109 0.90 21.71 -13.87
N GLY A 110 1.17 20.44 -14.19
CA GLY A 110 1.40 19.96 -15.56
C GLY A 110 0.89 18.54 -15.74
N ARG A 111 -0.25 18.22 -15.14
CA ARG A 111 -0.66 16.84 -14.92
C ARG A 111 -1.20 16.20 -16.21
N PRO A 112 -0.60 15.11 -16.75
CA PRO A 112 -1.37 14.19 -17.59
C PRO A 112 -2.59 13.77 -16.76
N PRO A 113 -3.82 13.76 -17.32
CA PRO A 113 -5.07 13.79 -16.55
C PRO A 113 -4.94 12.87 -15.34
N ARG A 114 -5.13 13.41 -14.10
CA ARG A 114 -4.99 12.60 -12.87
C ARG A 114 -5.85 11.37 -13.12
N ARG A 115 -5.24 10.22 -13.41
CA ARG A 115 -6.02 8.99 -13.52
C ARG A 115 -6.75 8.89 -12.18
N ARG A 116 -8.07 8.79 -12.25
CA ARG A 116 -8.94 8.75 -11.07
C ARG A 116 -8.38 7.68 -10.14
N PRO A 117 -8.04 7.99 -8.87
CA PRO A 117 -7.50 7.00 -7.95
C PRO A 117 -8.40 5.76 -7.94
N ILE A 118 -7.81 4.58 -7.93
CA ILE A 118 -8.55 3.32 -8.00
C ILE A 118 -8.46 2.64 -6.64
N VAL A 119 -9.60 2.43 -6.00
CA VAL A 119 -9.72 1.78 -4.69
C VAL A 119 -10.37 0.42 -4.85
N LEU A 120 -9.77 -0.62 -4.26
CA LEU A 120 -10.34 -1.97 -4.18
C LEU A 120 -10.85 -2.27 -2.77
N PHE A 121 -12.11 -2.67 -2.65
CA PHE A 121 -12.68 -3.23 -1.42
C PHE A 121 -12.71 -4.75 -1.48
N LEU A 122 -12.10 -5.41 -0.51
CA LEU A 122 -12.06 -6.86 -0.38
C LEU A 122 -12.84 -7.32 0.84
N CYS A 123 -13.64 -8.37 0.69
CA CYS A 123 -14.16 -9.14 1.83
C CYS A 123 -14.14 -10.63 1.47
N THR A 124 -14.68 -11.50 2.30
CA THR A 124 -14.72 -12.94 1.96
C THR A 124 -15.66 -13.19 0.78
N GLY A 125 -16.93 -12.78 0.89
CA GLY A 125 -17.98 -13.20 -0.05
C GLY A 125 -18.23 -12.30 -1.25
N ASN A 126 -17.69 -11.08 -1.26
CA ASN A 126 -18.13 -10.00 -2.15
C ASN A 126 -19.66 -9.87 -2.31
N SER A 127 -20.38 -10.20 -1.24
CA SER A 127 -21.83 -10.38 -1.22
C SER A 127 -22.55 -9.24 -0.49
N ALA A 128 -21.90 -8.59 0.48
CA ALA A 128 -22.47 -7.46 1.23
C ALA A 128 -21.46 -6.32 1.41
N ARG A 129 -20.61 -6.39 2.46
CA ARG A 129 -19.66 -5.33 2.87
C ARG A 129 -18.91 -4.65 1.73
N SER A 130 -18.21 -5.41 0.89
CA SER A 130 -17.42 -4.80 -0.19
C SER A 130 -18.26 -4.28 -1.37
N GLN A 131 -19.47 -4.81 -1.60
CA GLN A 131 -20.41 -4.28 -2.60
C GLN A 131 -20.98 -2.95 -2.14
N MET A 132 -21.43 -2.88 -0.88
CA MET A 132 -21.92 -1.64 -0.27
C MET A 132 -20.83 -0.57 -0.27
N ALA A 133 -19.59 -0.93 0.09
CA ALA A 133 -18.47 0.01 0.10
C ALA A 133 -18.09 0.53 -1.31
N GLU A 134 -18.09 -0.34 -2.34
CA GLU A 134 -17.88 0.09 -3.73
C GLU A 134 -18.95 1.11 -4.16
N ALA A 135 -20.22 0.80 -3.89
CA ALA A 135 -21.35 1.63 -4.28
C ALA A 135 -21.39 2.98 -3.52
N LEU A 136 -21.15 2.98 -2.21
CA LEU A 136 -21.06 4.20 -1.40
C LEU A 136 -19.93 5.11 -1.89
N LEU A 137 -18.74 4.54 -2.15
CA LEU A 137 -17.60 5.35 -2.62
C LEU A 137 -17.86 5.94 -4.01
N GLU A 138 -18.47 5.18 -4.92
CA GLU A 138 -18.87 5.69 -6.24
C GLU A 138 -19.88 6.83 -6.11
N HIS A 139 -20.90 6.67 -5.25
CA HIS A 139 -21.93 7.66 -5.02
C HIS A 139 -21.36 8.95 -4.39
N HIS A 140 -20.59 8.85 -3.31
CA HIS A 140 -20.10 10.02 -2.57
C HIS A 140 -18.90 10.71 -3.22
N SER A 141 -18.09 10.01 -4.03
CA SER A 141 -16.89 10.61 -4.64
C SER A 141 -17.20 11.50 -5.85
N GLY A 142 -18.46 11.58 -6.33
CA GLY A 142 -18.79 12.37 -7.51
C GLY A 142 -17.97 11.96 -8.74
N ALA A 143 -17.66 10.67 -8.84
CA ALA A 143 -16.80 10.06 -9.86
C ALA A 143 -15.30 10.48 -9.80
N THR A 144 -14.85 11.22 -8.78
CA THR A 144 -13.42 11.57 -8.63
C THR A 144 -12.53 10.36 -8.31
N ILE A 145 -13.12 9.28 -7.76
CA ILE A 145 -12.45 8.03 -7.39
C ILE A 145 -13.14 6.86 -8.12
N ARG A 146 -12.35 5.91 -8.63
CA ARG A 146 -12.87 4.67 -9.22
C ARG A 146 -12.87 3.57 -8.16
N ALA A 147 -14.04 3.13 -7.71
CA ALA A 147 -14.13 2.01 -6.80
C ALA A 147 -14.22 0.68 -7.56
N ARG A 148 -13.71 -0.39 -6.94
CA ARG A 148 -13.90 -1.78 -7.32
C ARG A 148 -14.12 -2.61 -6.05
N SER A 149 -14.82 -3.73 -6.16
CA SER A 149 -14.88 -4.74 -5.09
C SER A 149 -14.51 -6.14 -5.58
N ALA A 150 -14.12 -7.01 -4.66
CA ALA A 150 -13.91 -8.43 -4.90
C ALA A 150 -14.01 -9.27 -3.61
N GLY A 151 -13.99 -10.59 -3.78
CA GLY A 151 -14.07 -11.57 -2.71
C GLY A 151 -13.06 -12.70 -2.87
N SER A 152 -12.64 -13.31 -1.76
CA SER A 152 -11.83 -14.55 -1.78
C SER A 152 -12.68 -15.79 -2.05
N HIS A 153 -13.96 -15.77 -1.68
CA HIS A 153 -14.91 -16.86 -1.91
C HIS A 153 -16.27 -16.25 -2.26
N PRO A 154 -16.47 -15.75 -3.51
CA PRO A 154 -17.70 -15.10 -3.94
C PRO A 154 -18.96 -15.90 -3.58
N LYS A 155 -19.95 -15.20 -3.03
CA LYS A 155 -21.29 -15.72 -2.71
C LYS A 155 -22.32 -14.93 -3.52
N PRO A 156 -23.58 -15.37 -3.61
CA PRO A 156 -24.66 -14.56 -4.17
C PRO A 156 -24.76 -13.20 -3.47
N LEU A 157 -25.18 -12.16 -4.20
CA LEU A 157 -25.38 -10.83 -3.62
C LEU A 157 -26.40 -10.91 -2.47
N HIS A 158 -26.06 -10.33 -1.32
CA HIS A 158 -26.88 -10.47 -0.11
C HIS A 158 -28.15 -9.60 -0.21
N PRO A 159 -29.35 -10.17 -0.04
CA PRO A 159 -30.60 -9.43 -0.22
C PRO A 159 -30.73 -8.23 0.73
N ASN A 160 -30.31 -8.38 1.99
CA ASN A 160 -30.30 -7.23 2.93
C ASN A 160 -29.32 -6.12 2.52
N ALA A 161 -28.22 -6.42 1.81
CA ALA A 161 -27.33 -5.37 1.32
C ALA A 161 -28.02 -4.57 0.22
N VAL A 162 -28.76 -5.23 -0.67
CA VAL A 162 -29.60 -4.57 -1.69
C VAL A 162 -30.64 -3.67 -1.02
N ARG A 163 -31.38 -4.22 -0.04
CA ARG A 163 -32.42 -3.49 0.69
C ARG A 163 -31.89 -2.23 1.39
N VAL A 164 -30.82 -2.37 2.19
CA VAL A 164 -30.24 -1.24 2.94
C VAL A 164 -29.66 -0.17 2.02
N MET A 165 -29.02 -0.57 0.92
CA MET A 165 -28.49 0.40 -0.05
C MET A 165 -29.63 1.13 -0.79
N ALA A 166 -30.72 0.43 -1.13
CA ALA A 166 -31.90 1.04 -1.74
C ALA A 166 -32.59 2.05 -0.80
N GLU A 167 -32.65 1.75 0.51
CA GLU A 167 -33.12 2.71 1.54
C GLU A 167 -32.27 4.00 1.55
N SER A 168 -31.01 3.92 1.13
CA SER A 168 -30.09 5.06 0.98
C SER A 168 -30.09 5.67 -0.44
N GLY A 169 -31.01 5.27 -1.31
CA GLY A 169 -31.12 5.77 -2.69
C GLY A 169 -30.07 5.21 -3.66
N ILE A 170 -29.39 4.11 -3.30
CA ILE A 170 -28.34 3.50 -4.13
C ILE A 170 -28.75 2.07 -4.48
N ASP A 171 -29.14 1.84 -5.74
CA ASP A 171 -29.45 0.49 -6.20
C ASP A 171 -28.16 -0.30 -6.50
N ILE A 172 -28.04 -1.48 -5.88
CA ILE A 172 -26.96 -2.44 -6.14
C ILE A 172 -27.47 -3.78 -6.66
N SER A 173 -28.77 -3.92 -6.92
CA SER A 173 -29.44 -5.18 -7.30
C SER A 173 -28.84 -5.86 -8.54
N THR A 174 -28.34 -5.06 -9.47
CA THR A 174 -27.72 -5.52 -10.73
C THR A 174 -26.23 -5.82 -10.62
N ARG A 175 -25.62 -5.63 -9.44
CA ARG A 175 -24.19 -5.87 -9.26
C ARG A 175 -23.87 -7.36 -9.17
N THR A 176 -22.77 -7.73 -9.81
CA THR A 176 -22.24 -9.10 -9.78
C THR A 176 -21.17 -9.25 -8.71
N THR A 177 -21.16 -10.40 -8.04
CA THR A 177 -20.06 -10.79 -7.15
C THR A 177 -18.90 -11.37 -7.97
N LYS A 178 -17.67 -11.13 -7.54
CA LYS A 178 -16.45 -11.34 -8.34
C LYS A 178 -15.28 -11.80 -7.48
N HIS A 179 -14.54 -12.79 -7.95
CA HIS A 179 -13.32 -13.27 -7.29
C HIS A 179 -12.19 -12.23 -7.44
N MET A 180 -11.32 -12.13 -6.43
CA MET A 180 -10.21 -11.16 -6.46
C MET A 180 -9.20 -11.43 -7.59
N ASP A 181 -9.09 -12.68 -8.06
CA ASP A 181 -8.15 -13.02 -9.12
C ASP A 181 -8.43 -12.30 -10.44
N ARG A 182 -9.68 -11.88 -10.68
CA ARG A 182 -10.05 -11.01 -11.82
C ARG A 182 -9.19 -9.74 -11.89
N PHE A 183 -8.63 -9.33 -10.76
CA PHE A 183 -7.86 -8.09 -10.63
C PHE A 183 -6.36 -8.32 -10.45
N ARG A 184 -5.83 -9.54 -10.64
CA ARG A 184 -4.39 -9.85 -10.45
C ARG A 184 -3.43 -8.91 -11.18
N GLN A 185 -3.80 -8.46 -12.37
CA GLN A 185 -2.99 -7.57 -13.20
C GLN A 185 -3.40 -6.10 -13.10
N THR A 186 -4.36 -5.77 -12.23
CA THR A 186 -4.82 -4.40 -12.02
C THR A 186 -4.03 -3.76 -10.90
N ARG A 187 -3.50 -2.56 -11.14
CA ARG A 187 -2.91 -1.73 -10.08
C ARG A 187 -3.99 -0.89 -9.40
N PHE A 188 -3.93 -0.82 -8.07
CA PHE A 188 -4.80 -0.01 -7.22
C PHE A 188 -3.96 0.96 -6.41
N ASP A 189 -4.49 2.17 -6.19
CA ASP A 189 -3.87 3.15 -5.31
C ASP A 189 -4.13 2.80 -3.84
N ARG A 190 -5.25 2.12 -3.55
CA ARG A 190 -5.60 1.63 -2.22
C ARG A 190 -6.36 0.32 -2.28
N VAL A 191 -6.06 -0.57 -1.33
CA VAL A 191 -6.85 -1.78 -1.05
C VAL A 191 -7.35 -1.70 0.38
N ILE A 192 -8.64 -1.97 0.59
CA ILE A 192 -9.31 -1.94 1.89
C ILE A 192 -9.91 -3.33 2.12
N THR A 193 -9.48 -4.00 3.18
CA THR A 193 -9.99 -5.30 3.60
C THR A 193 -11.08 -5.13 4.67
N LEU A 194 -12.20 -5.84 4.52
CA LEU A 194 -13.44 -5.67 5.28
C LEU A 194 -13.88 -6.95 5.99
#